data_AF-T0ZKC6-F1
#
_entry.id   AF-T0ZKC6-F1
#
_cell.length_a   1.000
_cell.length_b   1.000
_cell.length_c   1.000
_cell.angle_alpha   90.00
_cell.angle_beta   90.00
_cell.angle_gamma   90.00
#
_symmetry.space_group_name_H-M   'P 1'
#
loop_
_entity.id
_entity.type
_entity.pdbx_description
1 polymer ?
#
loop_
_entity_poly.entity_id
_entity_poly.type
_entity_poly.pdbx_seq_one_letter_code
_entity_poly.pdbx_strand_id
1 'polypeptide(L)'
;MKKVDVVSEILLFNQALDPRRVSLKYDRMRETPFAFFRATCHLFYQRLSQSSLFTHSPKVWVSGDLHLENFGSYKGDNRLAYFDMNDFDEACLAPCTFEILRILTSILIASDGFGLSPSVRKDLCMSFLRSYCAEAVSEKP
;
A
#
# COMPACT_ATOMS: atom_id res chain seq x y z
N MET A 1 12.79 -20.45 -4.27
CA MET A 1 12.52 -19.05 -4.67
C MET A 1 13.71 -18.51 -5.44
N LYS A 2 13.51 -17.91 -6.63
CA LYS A 2 14.59 -17.16 -7.30
C LYS A 2 15.00 -16.00 -6.39
N LYS A 3 16.31 -15.77 -6.24
CA LYS A 3 16.84 -14.60 -5.54
C LYS A 3 16.50 -13.38 -6.40
N VAL A 4 15.63 -12.51 -5.90
CA VAL A 4 15.28 -11.26 -6.58
C VAL A 4 16.40 -10.26 -6.32
N ASP A 5 16.96 -9.70 -7.38
CA ASP A 5 17.86 -8.56 -7.26
C ASP A 5 17.02 -7.29 -7.09
N VAL A 6 16.76 -6.95 -5.83
CA VAL A 6 15.92 -5.81 -5.44
C VAL A 6 16.44 -4.49 -6.02
N VAL A 7 17.75 -4.32 -6.13
CA VAL A 7 18.33 -3.07 -6.64
C VAL A 7 18.03 -2.93 -8.13
N SER A 8 18.26 -4.00 -8.89
CA SER A 8 17.97 -3.99 -10.34
C SER A 8 16.48 -3.77 -10.63
N GLU A 9 15.57 -4.37 -9.86
CA GLU A 9 14.13 -4.16 -10.00
C GLU A 9 13.73 -2.71 -9.72
N ILE A 10 14.28 -2.08 -8.67
CA ILE A 10 14.02 -0.67 -8.35
C ILE A 10 14.55 0.25 -9.44
N LEU A 11 15.75 -0.02 -9.96
CA LEU A 11 16.32 0.77 -11.06
C LEU A 11 15.47 0.66 -12.32
N LEU A 12 15.06 -0.56 -12.68
CA LEU A 12 14.20 -0.83 -13.84
C LEU A 12 12.84 -0.13 -13.71
N PHE A 13 12.19 -0.26 -12.55
CA PHE A 13 10.87 0.33 -12.30
C PHE A 13 10.87 1.86 -12.44
N ASN A 14 11.96 2.51 -12.07
CA ASN A 14 12.07 3.98 -12.08
C ASN A 14 12.76 4.53 -13.35
N GLN A 15 13.15 3.68 -14.32
CA GLN A 15 14.00 4.09 -15.44
C GLN A 15 13.40 5.20 -16.33
N ALA A 16 12.07 5.30 -16.38
CA ALA A 16 11.36 6.26 -17.22
C ALA A 16 11.14 7.63 -16.53
N LEU A 17 11.46 7.74 -15.24
CA LEU A 17 11.24 8.95 -14.45
C LEU A 17 12.43 9.94 -14.61
N ASP A 18 12.18 11.23 -14.35
CA ASP A 18 13.23 12.26 -14.34
C ASP A 18 14.37 11.88 -13.37
N PRO A 19 15.64 11.79 -13.82
CA PRO A 19 16.75 11.30 -12.99
C PRO A 19 16.97 12.10 -11.70
N ARG A 20 16.70 13.42 -11.69
CA ARG A 20 16.84 14.25 -10.48
C ARG A 20 15.74 13.92 -9.48
N ARG A 21 14.51 13.70 -9.95
CA ARG A 21 13.38 13.25 -9.09
C ARG A 21 13.62 11.84 -8.56
N VAL A 22 14.20 10.96 -9.37
CA VAL A 22 14.58 9.60 -8.95
C VAL A 22 15.64 9.63 -7.84
N SER A 23 16.67 10.47 -7.97
CA SER A 23 17.67 10.62 -6.91
C SER A 23 17.03 11.04 -5.58
N LEU A 24 16.16 12.04 -5.60
CA LEU A 24 15.41 12.49 -4.40
C LEU A 24 14.49 11.40 -3.85
N LYS A 25 13.85 10.61 -4.73
CA LYS A 25 13.03 9.45 -4.33
C LYS A 25 13.90 8.43 -3.58
N TYR A 26 15.11 8.14 -4.07
CA TYR A 26 16.02 7.19 -3.42
C TYR A 26 16.58 7.71 -2.08
N ASP A 27 16.77 9.01 -1.93
CA ASP A 27 17.12 9.61 -0.63
C ASP A 27 16.02 9.37 0.39
N ARG A 28 14.77 9.72 0.04
CA ARG A 28 13.59 9.52 0.91
C ARG A 28 13.33 8.06 1.23
N MET A 29 13.47 7.19 0.22
CA MET A 29 13.26 5.76 0.36
C MET A 29 14.18 5.12 1.42
N ARG A 30 15.36 5.71 1.67
CA ARG A 30 16.33 5.22 2.66
C ARG A 30 16.05 5.68 4.10
N GLU A 31 15.13 6.62 4.30
CA GLU A 31 14.89 7.22 5.62
C GLU A 31 14.25 6.24 6.60
N THR A 32 13.27 5.45 6.15
CA THR A 32 12.55 4.50 7.02
C THR A 32 12.09 3.26 6.26
N PRO A 33 11.85 2.12 6.93
CA PRO A 33 11.20 0.96 6.32
C PRO A 33 9.84 1.28 5.70
N PHE A 34 9.09 2.22 6.29
CA PHE A 34 7.82 2.67 5.75
C PHE A 34 7.98 3.44 4.43
N ALA A 35 8.96 4.35 4.37
CA ALA A 35 9.31 5.08 3.15
C ALA A 35 9.78 4.12 2.04
N PHE A 36 10.57 3.09 2.39
CA PHE A 36 10.93 2.03 1.45
C PHE A 36 9.69 1.31 0.93
N PHE A 37 8.84 0.82 1.84
CA PHE A 37 7.64 0.07 1.51
C PHE A 37 6.76 0.80 0.49
N ARG A 38 6.40 2.07 0.75
CA ARG A 38 5.57 2.87 -0.16
C ARG A 38 6.26 3.26 -1.48
N ALA A 39 7.58 3.31 -1.53
CA ALA A 39 8.28 3.65 -2.78
C ALA A 39 8.43 2.45 -3.74
N THR A 40 8.13 1.23 -3.28
CA THR A 40 8.42 -0.03 -3.97
C THR A 40 7.21 -0.97 -4.04
N CYS A 41 6.03 -0.46 -4.38
CA CYS A 41 4.79 -1.25 -4.52
C CYS A 41 4.96 -2.50 -5.42
N HIS A 42 5.64 -2.35 -6.55
CA HIS A 42 5.90 -3.42 -7.53
C HIS A 42 6.58 -4.65 -6.90
N LEU A 43 7.54 -4.46 -5.98
CA LEU A 43 8.20 -5.57 -5.29
C LEU A 43 7.23 -6.36 -4.40
N PHE A 44 6.30 -5.65 -3.76
CA PHE A 44 5.27 -6.28 -2.92
C PHE A 44 4.38 -7.19 -3.75
N TYR A 45 3.84 -6.70 -4.86
CA TYR A 45 2.93 -7.49 -5.71
C TYR A 45 3.66 -8.57 -6.51
N GLN A 46 4.90 -8.35 -6.93
CA GLN A 46 5.73 -9.38 -7.57
C GLN A 46 5.97 -10.57 -6.64
N ARG A 47 6.07 -10.35 -5.33
CA ARG A 47 6.16 -11.41 -4.33
C ARG A 47 4.79 -11.99 -3.99
N LEU A 48 3.78 -11.16 -3.81
CA LEU A 48 2.45 -11.60 -3.41
C LEU A 48 1.80 -12.49 -4.47
N SER A 49 1.98 -12.18 -5.75
CA SER A 49 1.46 -12.96 -6.87
C SER A 49 2.01 -14.38 -6.96
N GLN A 50 3.12 -14.69 -6.28
CA GLN A 50 3.68 -16.04 -6.19
C GLN A 50 2.91 -16.91 -5.20
N SER A 51 2.07 -16.33 -4.34
CA SER A 51 1.24 -17.04 -3.39
C SER A 51 -0.15 -17.32 -3.98
N SER A 52 -0.46 -18.61 -4.21
CA SER A 52 -1.80 -18.99 -4.68
C SER A 52 -2.90 -18.65 -3.68
N LEU A 53 -2.59 -18.63 -2.37
CA LEU A 53 -3.57 -18.40 -1.29
C LEU A 53 -4.38 -17.11 -1.48
N PHE A 54 -3.75 -16.04 -1.96
CA PHE A 54 -4.35 -14.71 -2.02
C PHE A 54 -4.88 -14.33 -3.40
N THR A 55 -4.86 -15.26 -4.35
CA THR A 55 -5.26 -15.00 -5.75
C THR A 55 -6.71 -15.37 -6.06
N HIS A 56 -7.38 -16.08 -5.15
CA HIS A 56 -8.72 -16.65 -5.38
C HIS A 56 -9.89 -15.70 -5.08
N SER A 57 -9.63 -14.53 -4.49
CA SER A 57 -10.70 -13.56 -4.21
C SER A 57 -11.19 -12.86 -5.48
N PRO A 58 -12.43 -12.32 -5.48
CA PRO A 58 -12.93 -11.54 -6.60
C PRO A 58 -11.99 -10.39 -6.93
N LYS A 59 -11.87 -10.10 -8.23
CA LYS A 59 -11.09 -8.94 -8.67
C LYS A 59 -11.89 -7.66 -8.52
N VAL A 60 -11.23 -6.62 -8.02
CA VAL A 60 -11.75 -5.27 -7.87
C VAL A 60 -10.72 -4.27 -8.39
N TRP A 61 -11.14 -3.04 -8.67
CA TRP A 61 -10.21 -1.96 -8.91
C TRP A 61 -9.52 -1.60 -7.60
N VAL A 62 -8.22 -1.86 -7.52
CA VAL A 62 -7.38 -1.52 -6.37
C VAL A 62 -6.58 -0.24 -6.67
N SER A 63 -6.19 0.51 -5.65
CA SER A 63 -5.29 1.68 -5.82
C SER A 63 -3.92 1.28 -6.38
N GLY A 64 -3.47 0.06 -6.08
CA GLY A 64 -2.20 -0.47 -6.57
C GLY A 64 -0.97 -0.03 -5.77
N ASP A 65 -1.07 0.96 -4.87
CA ASP A 65 -0.03 1.27 -3.88
C ASP A 65 -0.60 1.64 -2.50
N LEU A 66 -1.74 1.05 -2.12
CA LEU A 66 -2.41 1.44 -0.88
C LEU A 66 -1.51 1.34 0.36
N HIS A 67 -1.40 2.45 1.09
CA HIS A 67 -0.69 2.57 2.36
C HIS A 67 -1.32 3.68 3.22
N LEU A 68 -0.96 3.77 4.51
CA LEU A 68 -1.57 4.71 5.47
C LEU A 68 -1.55 6.18 5.00
N GLU A 69 -0.47 6.60 4.34
CA GLU A 69 -0.35 7.97 3.83
C GLU A 69 -1.13 8.25 2.53
N ASN A 70 -1.88 7.28 1.99
CA ASN A 70 -2.84 7.57 0.92
C ASN A 70 -4.17 8.10 1.47
N PHE A 71 -4.41 7.97 2.78
CA PHE A 71 -5.59 8.53 3.42
C PHE A 71 -5.26 9.94 3.91
N GLY A 72 -6.11 10.90 3.57
CA GLY A 72 -5.86 12.29 3.90
C GLY A 72 -7.09 13.17 3.80
N SER A 73 -6.93 14.43 4.19
CA SER A 73 -7.94 15.46 4.00
C SER A 73 -7.61 16.33 2.79
N TYR A 74 -8.55 16.44 1.86
CA TYR A 74 -8.41 17.20 0.62
C TYR A 74 -9.46 18.30 0.53
N LYS A 75 -9.08 19.44 -0.02
CA LYS A 75 -10.02 20.53 -0.28
C LYS A 75 -10.63 20.35 -1.67
N GLY A 76 -11.92 20.09 -1.74
CA GLY A 76 -12.65 20.06 -3.01
C GLY A 76 -12.81 21.45 -3.61
N ASP A 77 -13.14 21.50 -4.90
CA ASP A 77 -13.37 22.77 -5.63
C ASP A 77 -14.54 23.58 -5.05
N ASN A 78 -15.48 22.90 -4.39
CA ASN A 78 -16.56 23.49 -3.61
C ASN A 78 -16.12 24.05 -2.24
N ARG A 79 -14.81 24.04 -1.96
CA ARG A 79 -14.17 24.51 -0.72
C ARG A 79 -14.48 23.67 0.52
N LEU A 80 -15.08 22.50 0.38
CA LEU A 80 -15.29 21.55 1.48
C LEU A 80 -14.05 20.67 1.68
N ALA A 81 -13.88 20.18 2.91
CA ALA A 81 -12.85 19.21 3.26
C ALA A 81 -13.43 17.79 3.16
N TYR A 82 -12.73 16.94 2.43
CA TYR A 82 -13.07 15.53 2.23
C TYR A 82 -11.97 14.68 2.83
N PHE A 83 -12.35 13.70 3.65
CA PHE A 83 -11.44 12.63 4.03
C PHE A 83 -11.60 11.49 3.03
N ASP A 84 -10.55 11.21 2.27
CA ASP A 84 -10.60 10.21 1.22
C ASP A 84 -9.22 9.56 1.01
N MET A 85 -9.19 8.60 0.11
CA MET A 85 -7.99 8.01 -0.45
C MET A 85 -7.52 8.84 -1.66
N ASN A 86 -6.21 8.90 -1.88
CA ASN A 86 -5.62 9.51 -3.08
C ASN A 86 -4.66 8.55 -3.79
N ASP A 87 -4.13 9.03 -4.92
CA ASP A 87 -3.02 8.40 -5.66
C ASP A 87 -3.40 7.04 -6.26
N PHE A 88 -3.87 7.09 -7.51
CA PHE A 88 -4.36 5.94 -8.28
C PHE A 88 -3.49 5.68 -9.52
N ASP A 89 -2.25 6.19 -9.54
CA ASP A 89 -1.36 6.05 -10.69
C ASP A 89 -0.99 4.57 -10.96
N GLU A 90 -1.02 3.73 -9.91
CA GLU A 90 -0.77 2.28 -9.98
C GLU A 90 -2.05 1.43 -10.04
N ALA A 91 -3.21 2.07 -10.23
CA ALA A 91 -4.49 1.38 -10.12
C ALA A 91 -4.67 0.30 -11.19
N CYS A 92 -5.18 -0.86 -10.76
CA CYS A 92 -5.40 -1.99 -11.65
C CYS A 92 -6.49 -2.93 -11.14
N LEU A 93 -6.91 -3.87 -11.98
CA LEU A 93 -7.87 -4.91 -11.61
C LEU A 93 -7.13 -6.10 -10.98
N ALA A 94 -7.30 -6.31 -9.66
CA ALA A 94 -6.58 -7.34 -8.90
C ALA A 94 -7.50 -8.00 -7.84
N PRO A 95 -7.17 -9.22 -7.35
CA PRO A 95 -7.91 -9.84 -6.24
C PRO A 95 -7.97 -8.90 -5.03
N CYS A 96 -9.15 -8.67 -4.45
CA CYS A 96 -9.32 -7.69 -3.36
C CYS A 96 -8.41 -7.96 -2.15
N THR A 97 -8.06 -9.22 -1.90
CA THR A 97 -7.11 -9.62 -0.87
C THR A 97 -5.72 -9.01 -1.03
N PHE A 98 -5.33 -8.61 -2.24
CA PHE A 98 -4.03 -7.99 -2.47
C PHE A 98 -3.91 -6.64 -1.77
N GLU A 99 -4.92 -5.80 -1.90
CA GLU A 99 -4.94 -4.47 -1.31
C GLU A 99 -5.15 -4.53 0.21
N ILE A 100 -5.98 -5.47 0.70
CA ILE A 100 -6.12 -5.77 2.14
C ILE A 100 -4.76 -6.15 2.74
N LEU A 101 -3.98 -7.02 2.09
CA LEU A 101 -2.66 -7.38 2.59
C LEU A 101 -1.69 -6.20 2.55
N ARG A 102 -1.78 -5.35 1.52
CA ARG A 102 -0.95 -4.15 1.39
C ARG A 102 -1.18 -3.20 2.56
N ILE A 103 -2.43 -2.84 2.84
CA ILE A 103 -2.75 -1.89 3.92
C ILE A 103 -2.47 -2.47 5.31
N LEU A 104 -2.69 -3.77 5.54
CA LEU A 104 -2.28 -4.40 6.81
C LEU A 104 -0.76 -4.39 6.99
N THR A 105 -0.01 -4.66 5.92
CA THR A 105 1.46 -4.55 5.95
C THR A 105 1.89 -3.11 6.24
N SER A 106 1.22 -2.13 5.61
CA SER A 106 1.42 -0.70 5.88
C SER A 106 1.22 -0.36 7.35
N ILE A 107 0.12 -0.83 7.97
CA ILE A 107 -0.17 -0.61 9.39
C ILE A 107 0.94 -1.19 10.26
N LEU A 108 1.36 -2.43 10.00
CA LEU A 108 2.41 -3.09 10.77
C LEU A 108 3.76 -2.34 10.71
N ILE A 109 4.19 -1.94 9.50
CA ILE A 109 5.48 -1.25 9.30
C ILE A 109 5.43 0.16 9.90
N ALA A 110 4.36 0.92 9.68
CA ALA A 110 4.23 2.26 10.25
C ALA A 110 4.18 2.22 11.78
N SER A 111 3.38 1.29 12.34
CA SER A 111 3.25 1.15 13.79
C SER A 111 4.55 0.72 14.47
N ASP A 112 5.42 -0.01 13.75
CA ASP A 112 6.78 -0.28 14.21
C ASP A 112 7.63 0.99 14.28
N GLY A 113 7.57 1.84 13.24
CA GLY A 113 8.21 3.15 13.24
C GLY A 113 7.76 4.07 14.38
N PHE A 114 6.52 3.93 14.85
CA PHE A 114 5.98 4.65 16.02
C PHE A 114 6.30 3.99 17.37
N GLY A 115 6.98 2.83 17.39
CA GLY A 115 7.31 2.14 18.64
C GLY A 115 6.11 1.52 19.36
N LEU A 116 5.00 1.26 18.66
CA LEU A 116 3.82 0.64 19.28
C LEU A 116 4.11 -0.81 19.69
N SER A 117 3.46 -1.31 20.74
CA SER A 117 3.65 -2.69 21.18
C SER A 117 3.08 -3.70 20.16
N PRO A 118 3.57 -4.95 20.11
CA PRO A 118 3.05 -5.96 19.20
C PRO A 118 1.53 -6.22 19.37
N SER A 119 1.00 -6.10 20.58
CA SER A 119 -0.45 -6.24 20.83
C SER A 119 -1.24 -5.12 20.15
N VAL A 120 -0.83 -3.86 20.34
CA VAL A 120 -1.49 -2.70 19.73
C VAL A 120 -1.44 -2.78 18.20
N ARG A 121 -0.31 -3.18 17.62
CA ARG A 121 -0.17 -3.37 16.16
C ARG A 121 -1.17 -4.39 15.61
N LYS A 122 -1.30 -5.52 16.31
CA LYS A 122 -2.25 -6.58 15.97
C LYS A 122 -3.69 -6.07 16.10
N ASP A 123 -4.00 -5.34 17.16
CA ASP A 123 -5.34 -4.78 17.37
C ASP A 123 -5.73 -3.77 16.28
N LEU A 124 -4.80 -2.93 15.82
CA LEU A 124 -5.02 -2.02 14.68
C LEU A 124 -5.33 -2.79 13.39
N CYS A 125 -4.57 -3.84 13.08
CA CYS A 125 -4.81 -4.69 11.91
C CYS A 125 -6.18 -5.40 12.00
N MET A 126 -6.51 -5.94 13.18
CA MET A 126 -7.80 -6.60 13.39
C MET A 126 -8.96 -5.61 13.32
N SER A 127 -8.79 -4.38 13.82
CA SER A 127 -9.80 -3.33 13.73
C SER A 127 -10.08 -2.94 12.27
N PHE A 128 -9.02 -2.76 11.47
CA PHE A 128 -9.14 -2.50 10.04
C PHE A 128 -9.88 -3.65 9.32
N LEU A 129 -9.44 -4.90 9.53
CA LEU A 129 -10.07 -6.07 8.92
C LEU A 129 -11.54 -6.22 9.28
N ARG A 130 -11.89 -6.06 10.56
CA ARG A 130 -13.28 -6.14 11.02
C ARG A 130 -14.15 -5.09 10.34
N SER A 131 -13.65 -3.85 10.27
CA SER A 131 -14.36 -2.75 9.64
C SER A 131 -14.54 -2.99 8.14
N TYR A 132 -13.47 -3.39 7.45
CA TYR A 132 -13.52 -3.73 6.02
C TYR A 132 -14.54 -4.84 5.74
N CYS A 133 -14.50 -5.94 6.51
CA CYS A 133 -15.43 -7.05 6.33
C CYS A 133 -16.89 -6.65 6.62
N ALA A 134 -17.12 -5.88 7.69
CA ALA A 134 -18.46 -5.41 8.03
C ALA A 134 -19.05 -4.51 6.93
N GLU A 135 -18.21 -3.65 6.35
CA GLU A 135 -18.60 -2.75 5.26
C GLU A 135 -18.82 -3.49 3.94
N ALA A 136 -17.94 -4.45 3.61
CA ALA A 136 -18.05 -5.24 2.38
C ALA A 136 -19.31 -6.13 2.33
N VAL A 137 -19.88 -6.49 3.48
CA VAL A 137 -21.15 -7.24 3.54
C VAL A 137 -22.36 -6.34 3.79
N SER A 138 -22.13 -5.07 4.14
CA SER A 138 -23.23 -4.13 4.30
C SER A 138 -23.82 -3.83 2.92
N GLU A 139 -25.14 -3.92 2.79
CA GLU A 139 -25.86 -3.48 1.60
C GLU A 139 -25.91 -1.95 1.55
N LYS A 140 -24.74 -1.31 1.55
CA LYS A 140 -24.67 0.11 1.22
C LYS A 140 -25.03 0.23 -0.27
N PRO A 141 -26.03 1.07 -0.61
CA PRO A 141 -26.59 1.17 -1.96
C PRO A 141 -25.56 1.61 -3.00
#